data_AF-Q4S165-F1
#
_entry.id   AF-Q4S165-F1
#
_cell.length_a   1.000
_cell.length_b   1.000
_cell.length_c   1.000
_cell.angle_alpha   90.00
_cell.angle_beta   90.00
_cell.angle_gamma   90.00
#
_symmetry.space_group_name_H-M   'P 1'
#
loop_
_entity.id
_entity.type
_entity.pdbx_description
1 polymer ?
#
loop_
_entity_poly.entity_id
_entity_poly.type
_entity_poly.pdbx_seq_one_letter_code
_entity_poly.pdbx_strand_id
1 'polypeptide(L)'
;RMRSLQVDSVQRWMEDLRHMTEVECMCVLQAKAIGVDEDSQQGELIVASGVGAGDHVARNNLQTLLRRALVVSTELGKMFQRLEKGRWQRVHSTAARANCHVRSLVHEYGAARSTPPEMQKYEKSLLEKCTELTSITERCLHSEDQRFLSSMREAIHQILTDVSDSFSTMIDMALANEIRILIKQIESSDDLHAISSAISNLLSLTQDGPQLCSIIAKEGAVVALFKICRQDRFRELYAHALRTVASICCVEEGIHQLDKVDGILCLADILTDDSSVEAARAEAAAVVAQITSPHHTSTQHLASFLESMHDIVTALIQLCQSASCGEVFLLASAALANITFFDSMACEILLQLNAIQILLQACRDRQRVDTPYSKDQVLGWSLQASGADF
;
A
#
# COMPACT_ATOMS: atom_id res chain seq x y z
N ARG A 1 -61.13 -51.55 16.42
CA ARG A 1 -61.69 -50.22 16.81
C ARG A 1 -60.58 -49.43 17.50
N MET A 2 -59.75 -48.72 16.74
CA MET A 2 -58.81 -47.72 17.27
C MET A 2 -59.46 -46.36 17.06
N ARG A 3 -59.80 -45.66 18.15
CA ARG A 3 -60.22 -44.25 18.12
C ARG A 3 -58.95 -43.43 17.89
N SER A 4 -58.81 -42.84 16.71
CA SER A 4 -57.82 -41.79 16.48
C SER A 4 -58.23 -40.57 17.30
N LEU A 5 -57.43 -40.23 18.32
CA LEU A 5 -57.50 -38.94 18.99
C LEU A 5 -57.09 -37.87 17.96
N GLN A 6 -58.07 -37.27 17.29
CA GLN A 6 -57.87 -36.02 16.56
C GLN A 6 -57.60 -34.94 17.60
N VAL A 7 -56.32 -34.67 17.87
CA VAL A 7 -55.93 -33.45 18.55
C VAL A 7 -56.13 -32.32 17.55
N ASP A 8 -56.93 -31.33 17.95
CA ASP A 8 -57.21 -30.15 17.14
C ASP A 8 -55.90 -29.44 16.77
N SER A 9 -55.70 -29.15 15.48
CA SER A 9 -54.49 -28.49 14.98
C SER A 9 -54.30 -27.11 15.61
N VAL A 10 -55.40 -26.45 15.98
CA VAL A 10 -55.37 -25.18 16.71
C VAL A 10 -54.84 -25.38 18.13
N GLN A 11 -55.22 -26.48 18.79
CA GLN A 11 -54.73 -26.80 20.14
C GLN A 11 -53.24 -27.11 20.15
N ARG A 12 -52.76 -27.83 19.13
CA ARG A 12 -51.32 -28.11 18.94
C ARG A 12 -50.52 -26.82 18.74
N TRP A 13 -51.02 -25.93 17.88
CA TRP A 13 -50.38 -24.64 17.62
C TRP A 13 -50.32 -23.74 18.86
N MET A 14 -51.37 -23.73 19.69
CA MET A 14 -51.36 -23.00 20.97
C MET A 14 -50.37 -23.60 21.99
N GLU A 15 -50.19 -24.92 22.01
CA GLU A 15 -49.18 -25.60 22.85
C GLU A 15 -47.75 -25.20 22.45
N ASP A 16 -47.49 -25.11 21.14
CA ASP A 16 -46.19 -24.71 20.60
C ASP A 16 -45.91 -23.22 20.85
N LEU A 17 -46.90 -22.34 20.61
CA LEU A 17 -46.80 -20.89 20.86
C LEU A 17 -46.47 -20.56 22.32
N ARG A 18 -46.91 -21.36 23.28
CA ARG A 18 -46.65 -21.15 24.71
C ARG A 18 -45.15 -21.13 25.03
N HIS A 19 -44.33 -21.78 24.21
CA HIS A 19 -42.88 -21.88 24.38
C HIS A 19 -42.12 -21.04 23.33
N MET A 20 -42.82 -20.46 22.36
CA MET A 20 -42.23 -19.55 21.39
C MET A 20 -42.09 -18.16 22.01
N THR A 21 -40.88 -17.83 22.43
CA THR A 21 -40.51 -16.48 22.85
C THR A 21 -39.45 -15.94 21.91
N GLU A 22 -39.65 -14.75 21.36
CA GLU A 22 -38.57 -14.03 20.68
C GLU A 22 -37.56 -13.58 21.74
N VAL A 23 -36.35 -14.14 21.68
CA VAL A 23 -35.28 -13.78 22.61
C VAL A 23 -34.47 -12.64 21.99
N GLU A 24 -34.39 -11.50 22.68
CA GLU A 24 -33.48 -10.43 22.28
C GLU A 24 -32.03 -10.91 22.46
N CYS A 25 -31.24 -10.89 21.39
CA CYS A 25 -29.81 -11.21 21.45
C CYS A 25 -29.05 -10.08 22.16
N MET A 26 -28.85 -10.21 23.46
CA MET A 26 -28.15 -9.23 24.29
C MET A 26 -26.73 -9.73 24.61
N CYS A 27 -25.73 -9.17 23.92
CA CYS A 27 -24.32 -9.41 24.26
C CYS A 27 -23.91 -8.47 25.41
N VAL A 28 -23.76 -9.02 26.62
CA VAL A 28 -23.27 -8.30 27.81
C VAL A 28 -21.76 -8.45 28.01
N LEU A 29 -21.03 -8.95 27.01
CA LEU A 29 -19.57 -9.06 27.09
C LEU A 29 -18.95 -7.66 27.10
N GLN A 30 -18.28 -7.35 28.20
CA GLN A 30 -17.49 -6.13 28.33
C GLN A 30 -16.06 -6.42 27.86
N ALA A 31 -15.57 -5.65 26.89
CA ALA A 31 -14.16 -5.65 26.51
C ALA A 31 -13.45 -4.50 27.22
N LYS A 32 -12.29 -4.78 27.83
CA LYS A 32 -11.39 -3.72 28.30
C LYS A 32 -10.39 -3.43 27.18
N ALA A 33 -10.39 -2.20 26.67
CA ALA A 33 -9.41 -1.77 25.68
C ALA A 33 -8.01 -1.72 26.31
N ILE A 34 -7.04 -2.41 25.70
CA ILE A 34 -5.67 -2.50 26.22
C ILE A 34 -4.87 -1.20 25.96
N GLY A 35 -5.37 -0.29 25.11
CA GLY A 35 -4.63 0.89 24.64
C GLY A 35 -4.96 2.24 25.29
N VAL A 36 -5.65 2.30 26.44
CA VAL A 36 -6.16 3.58 27.00
C VAL A 36 -5.57 3.94 28.39
N ASP A 37 -4.93 3.01 29.09
CA ASP A 37 -4.53 3.22 30.50
C ASP A 37 -3.16 3.91 30.72
N GLU A 38 -2.41 4.31 29.67
CA GLU A 38 -1.04 4.84 29.83
C GLU A 38 -0.96 6.36 30.10
N ASP A 39 -1.99 7.15 29.80
CA ASP A 39 -1.97 8.61 30.01
C ASP A 39 -2.12 9.03 31.50
N SER A 40 -2.36 8.08 32.41
CA SER A 40 -2.60 8.35 33.85
C SER A 40 -1.41 8.05 34.77
N GLN A 41 -0.27 7.57 34.24
CA GLN A 41 0.89 7.19 35.06
C GLN A 41 2.17 7.91 34.62
N GLN A 42 2.16 9.25 34.63
CA GLN A 42 3.38 10.04 34.80
C GLN A 42 3.92 9.82 36.22
N GLY A 43 4.67 8.74 36.46
CA GLY A 43 5.27 8.54 37.78
C GLY A 43 6.01 7.23 38.04
N GLU A 44 5.80 6.17 37.26
CA GLU A 44 6.58 4.94 37.43
C GLU A 44 7.34 4.58 36.16
N LEU A 45 8.66 4.66 36.28
CA LEU A 45 9.66 4.23 35.33
C LEU A 45 9.63 2.69 35.21
N ILE A 46 8.55 2.14 34.68
CA ILE A 46 8.53 0.77 34.19
C ILE A 46 8.85 0.86 32.70
N VAL A 47 10.06 0.44 32.35
CA VAL A 47 10.45 0.13 30.98
C VAL A 47 9.58 -1.04 30.53
N ALA A 48 8.36 -0.73 30.12
CA ALA A 48 7.47 -1.68 29.48
C ALA A 48 7.93 -1.80 28.03
N SER A 49 8.83 -2.75 27.82
CA SER A 49 9.16 -3.41 26.55
C SER A 49 7.92 -4.14 26.01
N GLY A 50 6.81 -3.43 25.83
CA GLY A 50 5.57 -3.95 25.28
C GLY A 50 5.66 -3.99 23.77
N VAL A 51 5.90 -5.19 23.24
CA VAL A 51 6.11 -5.57 21.82
C VAL A 51 4.93 -5.19 20.87
N GLY A 52 3.95 -4.41 21.31
CA GLY A 52 2.82 -3.95 20.48
C GLY A 52 2.47 -2.46 20.62
N ALA A 53 3.02 -1.73 21.60
CA ALA A 53 2.68 -0.32 21.80
C ALA A 53 3.32 0.58 20.73
N GLY A 54 4.59 0.35 20.39
CA GLY A 54 5.31 1.13 19.37
C GLY A 54 4.75 0.96 17.95
N ASP A 55 4.28 -0.25 17.63
CA ASP A 55 3.79 -0.65 16.31
C ASP A 55 2.47 0.04 15.95
N HIS A 56 1.53 0.07 16.90
CA HIS A 56 0.27 0.79 16.74
C HIS A 56 0.50 2.31 16.70
N VAL A 57 1.48 2.82 17.46
CA VAL A 57 1.81 4.26 17.49
C VAL A 57 2.35 4.73 16.14
N ALA A 58 3.33 4.03 15.53
CA ALA A 58 3.88 4.42 14.23
C ALA A 58 2.82 4.44 13.12
N ARG A 59 1.97 3.39 13.06
CA ARG A 59 0.84 3.30 12.12
C ARG A 59 -0.18 4.42 12.33
N ASN A 60 -0.61 4.63 13.59
CA ASN A 60 -1.61 5.65 13.93
C ASN A 60 -1.09 7.06 13.62
N ASN A 61 0.20 7.31 13.84
CA ASN A 61 0.84 8.58 13.52
C ASN A 61 0.85 8.84 12.02
N LEU A 62 1.20 7.83 11.22
CA LEU A 62 1.25 7.96 9.76
C LEU A 62 -0.16 8.20 9.17
N GLN A 63 -1.16 7.46 9.64
CA GLN A 63 -2.55 7.70 9.24
C GLN A 63 -3.05 9.10 9.65
N THR A 64 -2.66 9.56 10.84
CA THR A 64 -3.00 10.91 11.32
C THR A 64 -2.36 11.97 10.44
N LEU A 65 -1.07 11.82 10.11
CA LEU A 65 -0.33 12.69 9.20
C LEU A 65 -1.00 12.76 7.82
N LEU A 66 -1.31 11.62 7.21
CA LEU A 66 -1.97 11.57 5.88
C LEU A 66 -3.35 12.22 5.89
N ARG A 67 -4.19 11.93 6.89
CA ARG A 67 -5.53 12.53 7.01
C ARG A 67 -5.45 14.05 7.14
N ARG A 68 -4.50 14.54 7.94
CA ARG A 68 -4.33 15.98 8.13
C ARG A 68 -3.72 16.66 6.92
N ALA A 69 -2.78 16.00 6.24
CA ALA A 69 -2.23 16.46 4.97
C ALA A 69 -3.34 16.65 3.93
N LEU A 70 -4.26 15.68 3.82
CA LEU A 70 -5.41 15.76 2.95
C LEU A 70 -6.32 16.96 3.26
N VAL A 71 -6.56 17.25 4.55
CA VAL A 71 -7.36 18.43 4.96
C VAL A 71 -6.70 19.72 4.48
N VAL A 72 -5.40 19.88 4.69
CA VAL A 72 -4.66 21.08 4.24
C VAL A 72 -4.68 21.19 2.73
N SER A 73 -4.31 20.13 2.00
CA SER A 73 -4.28 20.11 0.53
C SER A 73 -5.65 20.44 -0.07
N THR A 74 -6.73 19.95 0.56
CA THR A 74 -8.11 20.27 0.16
C THR A 74 -8.45 21.75 0.35
N GLU A 75 -8.00 22.38 1.44
CA GLU A 75 -8.20 23.81 1.66
C GLU A 75 -7.38 24.67 0.70
N LEU A 76 -6.12 24.31 0.43
CA LEU A 76 -5.29 24.97 -0.57
C LEU A 76 -5.93 24.87 -1.98
N GLY A 77 -6.42 23.69 -2.37
CA GLY A 77 -7.14 23.49 -3.62
C GLY A 77 -8.43 24.33 -3.73
N LYS A 78 -9.22 24.43 -2.65
CA LYS A 78 -10.38 25.35 -2.60
C LYS A 78 -9.97 26.80 -2.77
N MET A 79 -8.80 27.19 -2.26
CA MET A 79 -8.30 28.55 -2.35
C MET A 79 -7.96 28.95 -3.80
N PHE A 80 -7.28 28.08 -4.55
CA PHE A 80 -7.05 28.28 -5.99
C PHE A 80 -8.36 28.53 -6.74
N GLN A 81 -9.36 27.66 -6.55
CA GLN A 81 -10.67 27.82 -7.20
C GLN A 81 -11.40 29.11 -6.81
N ARG A 82 -11.23 29.59 -5.56
CA ARG A 82 -11.85 30.83 -5.07
C ARG A 82 -11.13 32.07 -5.60
N LEU A 83 -9.81 31.99 -5.75
CA LEU A 83 -8.96 33.04 -6.30
C LEU A 83 -9.30 33.28 -7.77
N GLU A 84 -9.41 32.21 -8.57
CA GLU A 84 -9.82 32.29 -9.98
C GLU A 84 -11.19 32.94 -10.17
N LYS A 85 -12.11 32.68 -9.23
CA LYS A 85 -13.46 33.26 -9.23
C LYS A 85 -13.53 34.67 -8.63
N GLY A 86 -12.40 35.26 -8.24
CA GLY A 86 -12.34 36.61 -7.63
C GLY A 86 -13.10 36.74 -6.31
N ARG A 87 -13.31 35.64 -5.57
CA ARG A 87 -14.12 35.64 -4.32
C ARG A 87 -13.26 36.02 -3.10
N TRP A 88 -12.75 37.24 -3.06
CA TRP A 88 -11.73 37.72 -2.09
C TRP A 88 -12.03 37.41 -0.61
N GLN A 89 -13.26 37.65 -0.16
CA GLN A 89 -13.70 37.31 1.21
C GLN A 89 -13.53 35.81 1.51
N ARG A 90 -13.90 34.96 0.56
CA ARG A 90 -13.73 33.50 0.70
C ARG A 90 -12.27 33.10 0.58
N VAL A 91 -11.49 33.74 -0.28
CA VAL A 91 -10.04 33.49 -0.41
C VAL A 91 -9.36 33.72 0.94
N HIS A 92 -9.57 34.88 1.56
CA HIS A 92 -8.97 35.18 2.87
C HIS A 92 -9.42 34.20 3.97
N SER A 93 -10.72 33.90 4.08
CA SER A 93 -11.20 32.91 5.06
C SER A 93 -10.58 31.53 4.89
N THR A 94 -10.23 31.14 3.66
CA THR A 94 -9.57 29.87 3.35
C THR A 94 -8.09 29.93 3.72
N ALA A 95 -7.42 31.05 3.40
CA ALA A 95 -6.01 31.27 3.74
C ALA A 95 -5.79 31.20 5.26
N ALA A 96 -6.63 31.89 6.05
CA ALA A 96 -6.57 31.86 7.51
C ALA A 96 -6.75 30.43 8.06
N ARG A 97 -7.75 29.70 7.54
CA ARG A 97 -7.98 28.30 7.93
C ARG A 97 -6.82 27.37 7.57
N ALA A 98 -6.30 27.48 6.35
CA ALA A 98 -5.15 26.70 5.91
C ALA A 98 -3.94 26.97 6.81
N ASN A 99 -3.65 28.24 7.12
CA ASN A 99 -2.60 28.63 8.05
C ASN A 99 -2.77 28.00 9.45
N CYS A 100 -3.99 28.02 10.00
CA CYS A 100 -4.28 27.34 11.28
C CYS A 100 -4.03 25.83 11.20
N HIS A 101 -4.50 25.16 10.14
CA HIS A 101 -4.30 23.73 9.96
C HIS A 101 -2.81 23.36 9.81
N VAL A 102 -2.05 24.14 9.03
CA VAL A 102 -0.60 23.95 8.85
C VAL A 102 0.15 24.15 10.17
N ARG A 103 -0.12 25.24 10.90
CA ARG A 103 0.51 25.50 12.21
C ARG A 103 0.26 24.39 13.20
N SER A 104 -0.99 23.93 13.28
CA SER A 104 -1.35 22.84 14.17
C SER A 104 -0.66 21.54 13.77
N LEU A 105 -0.50 21.26 12.47
CA LEU A 105 0.16 20.04 11.99
C LEU A 105 1.66 20.07 12.30
N VAL A 106 2.33 21.17 12.00
CA VAL A 106 3.76 21.35 12.28
C VAL A 106 4.04 21.23 13.78
N HIS A 107 3.21 21.86 14.62
CA HIS A 107 3.37 21.79 16.06
C HIS A 107 3.19 20.38 16.61
N GLU A 108 2.15 19.65 16.18
CA GLU A 108 1.89 18.30 16.66
C GLU A 108 2.96 17.31 16.21
N TYR A 109 3.41 17.41 14.95
CA TYR A 109 4.50 16.59 14.43
C TYR A 109 5.82 16.87 15.17
N GLY A 110 6.15 18.15 15.37
CA GLY A 110 7.35 18.57 16.09
C GLY A 110 7.33 18.29 17.59
N ALA A 111 6.15 18.23 18.22
CA ALA A 111 6.02 17.89 19.65
C ALA A 111 6.14 16.37 19.88
N ALA A 112 5.63 15.55 18.97
CA ALA A 112 5.69 14.10 19.09
C ALA A 112 7.08 13.52 18.79
N ARG A 113 7.95 14.26 18.07
CA ARG A 113 9.20 13.71 17.51
C ARG A 113 10.33 14.73 17.52
N SER A 114 11.55 14.23 17.72
CA SER A 114 12.75 15.01 17.43
C SER A 114 12.84 15.20 15.90
N THR A 115 12.25 16.29 15.39
CA THR A 115 12.32 16.64 13.98
C THR A 115 13.78 16.79 13.53
N PRO A 116 14.19 16.18 12.41
CA PRO A 116 15.51 16.41 11.85
C PRO A 116 15.77 17.90 11.65
N PRO A 117 16.98 18.42 11.89
CA PRO A 117 17.29 19.85 11.77
C PRO A 117 16.97 20.43 10.39
N GLU A 118 17.10 19.62 9.34
CA GLU A 118 16.74 19.98 7.97
C GLU A 118 15.25 20.29 7.83
N MET A 119 14.39 19.48 8.46
CA MET A 119 12.94 19.64 8.42
C MET A 119 12.49 20.93 9.14
N GLN A 120 13.14 21.30 10.24
CA GLN A 120 12.83 22.54 10.99
C GLN A 120 12.99 23.80 10.13
N LYS A 121 13.96 23.80 9.20
CA LYS A 121 14.15 24.90 8.25
C LYS A 121 12.96 25.03 7.29
N TYR A 122 12.46 23.91 6.78
CA TYR A 122 11.29 23.88 5.88
C TYR A 122 10.00 24.26 6.62
N GLU A 123 9.82 23.76 7.85
CA GLU A 123 8.70 24.13 8.72
C GLU A 123 8.63 25.65 8.92
N LYS A 124 9.75 26.27 9.32
CA LYS A 124 9.79 27.72 9.53
C LYS A 124 9.44 28.50 8.25
N SER A 125 10.05 28.13 7.13
CA SER A 125 9.79 28.76 5.82
C SER A 125 8.32 28.64 5.41
N LEU A 126 7.71 27.46 5.58
CA LEU A 126 6.29 27.22 5.30
C LEU A 126 5.39 28.11 6.16
N LEU A 127 5.67 28.19 7.47
CA LEU A 127 4.89 29.02 8.40
C LEU A 127 4.97 30.50 8.05
N GLU A 128 6.15 31.00 7.67
CA GLU A 128 6.35 32.37 7.21
C GLU A 128 5.51 32.66 5.95
N LYS A 129 5.58 31.78 4.93
CA LYS A 129 4.77 31.93 3.71
C LYS A 129 3.26 31.85 3.98
N CYS A 130 2.80 30.99 4.88
CA CYS A 130 1.39 30.95 5.28
C CYS A 130 0.93 32.26 5.96
N THR A 131 1.79 32.88 6.77
CA THR A 131 1.49 34.19 7.37
C THR A 131 1.47 35.31 6.32
N GLU A 132 2.41 35.30 5.38
CA GLU A 132 2.42 36.24 4.26
C GLU A 132 1.14 36.12 3.43
N LEU A 133 0.75 34.90 3.07
CA LEU A 133 -0.48 34.59 2.33
C LEU A 133 -1.74 35.13 3.03
N THR A 134 -1.79 34.99 4.36
CA THR A 134 -2.91 35.51 5.16
C THR A 134 -2.95 37.04 5.11
N SER A 135 -1.79 37.69 5.27
CA SER A 135 -1.65 39.15 5.24
C SER A 135 -1.99 39.75 3.87
N ILE A 136 -1.50 39.18 2.77
CA ILE A 136 -1.81 39.68 1.41
C ILE A 136 -3.30 39.53 1.07
N THR A 137 -3.93 38.43 1.48
CA THR A 137 -5.37 38.22 1.22
C THR A 137 -6.25 39.14 2.07
N GLU A 138 -5.82 39.50 3.28
CA GLU A 138 -6.51 40.47 4.14
C GLU A 138 -6.55 41.87 3.51
N ARG A 139 -5.43 42.32 2.92
CA ARG A 139 -5.34 43.61 2.20
C ARG A 139 -6.34 43.72 1.04
N CYS A 140 -6.80 42.60 0.50
CA CYS A 140 -7.74 42.56 -0.61
C CYS A 140 -9.22 42.68 -0.18
N LEU A 141 -9.54 42.59 1.12
CA LEU A 141 -10.93 42.53 1.60
C LEU A 141 -11.72 43.83 1.43
N HIS A 142 -11.02 44.96 1.49
CA HIS A 142 -11.61 46.30 1.53
C HIS A 142 -11.22 47.16 0.32
N SER A 143 -10.54 46.57 -0.68
CA SER A 143 -10.14 47.29 -1.88
C SER A 143 -11.17 47.12 -2.99
N GLU A 144 -11.59 48.23 -3.60
CA GLU A 144 -12.45 48.25 -4.79
C GLU A 144 -11.66 48.52 -6.09
N ASP A 145 -10.35 48.79 -5.99
CA ASP A 145 -9.51 49.06 -7.17
C ASP A 145 -9.23 47.78 -7.96
N GLN A 146 -9.85 47.68 -9.14
CA GLN A 146 -9.73 46.54 -10.05
C GLN A 146 -8.29 46.30 -10.53
N ARG A 147 -7.48 47.35 -10.73
CA ARG A 147 -6.09 47.21 -11.17
C ARG A 147 -5.23 46.63 -10.05
N PHE A 148 -5.42 47.12 -8.83
CA PHE A 148 -4.79 46.57 -7.64
C PHE A 148 -5.17 45.09 -7.42
N LEU A 149 -6.47 44.77 -7.47
CA LEU A 149 -6.96 43.40 -7.26
C LEU A 149 -6.44 42.42 -8.33
N SER A 150 -6.31 42.87 -9.58
CA SER A 150 -5.72 42.06 -10.65
C SER A 150 -4.24 41.73 -10.37
N SER A 151 -3.45 42.73 -9.96
CA SER A 151 -2.04 42.52 -9.59
C SER A 151 -1.90 41.63 -8.34
N MET A 152 -2.76 41.82 -7.34
CA MET A 152 -2.77 40.98 -6.14
C MET A 152 -3.19 39.55 -6.45
N ARG A 153 -4.04 39.31 -7.46
CA ARG A 153 -4.40 37.94 -7.87
C ARG A 153 -3.17 37.14 -8.29
N GLU A 154 -2.31 37.73 -9.11
CA GLU A 154 -1.07 37.11 -9.58
C GLU A 154 -0.11 36.86 -8.42
N ALA A 155 0.07 37.86 -7.55
CA ALA A 155 0.92 37.72 -6.36
C ALA A 155 0.41 36.63 -5.39
N ILE A 156 -0.90 36.59 -5.12
CA ILE A 156 -1.51 35.57 -4.27
C ILE A 156 -1.41 34.19 -4.91
N HIS A 157 -1.59 34.08 -6.23
CA HIS A 157 -1.43 32.82 -6.95
C HIS A 157 0.00 32.29 -6.78
N GLN A 158 1.03 33.14 -6.96
CA GLN A 158 2.41 32.74 -6.79
C GLN A 158 2.70 32.27 -5.34
N ILE A 159 2.31 33.06 -4.34
CA ILE A 159 2.53 32.69 -2.92
C ILE A 159 1.76 31.41 -2.58
N LEU A 160 0.55 31.22 -3.10
CA LEU A 160 -0.26 30.02 -2.86
C LEU A 160 0.40 28.77 -3.48
N THR A 161 0.97 28.88 -4.69
CA THR A 161 1.79 27.82 -5.29
C THR A 161 2.99 27.51 -4.41
N ASP A 162 3.74 28.54 -4.00
CA ASP A 162 4.93 28.37 -3.15
C ASP A 162 4.59 27.72 -1.80
N VAL A 163 3.45 28.05 -1.19
CA VAL A 163 2.94 27.41 0.03
C VAL A 163 2.59 25.95 -0.24
N SER A 164 1.91 25.66 -1.35
CA SER A 164 1.50 24.29 -1.71
C SER A 164 2.71 23.40 -1.95
N ASP A 165 3.72 23.88 -2.67
CA ASP A 165 4.96 23.14 -2.95
C ASP A 165 5.78 22.92 -1.67
N SER A 166 5.90 23.97 -0.84
CA SER A 166 6.61 23.87 0.45
C SER A 166 5.90 22.90 1.41
N PHE A 167 4.56 22.90 1.39
CA PHE A 167 3.75 21.98 2.19
C PHE A 167 3.93 20.53 1.75
N SER A 168 3.80 20.26 0.45
CA SER A 168 4.01 18.92 -0.12
C SER A 168 5.40 18.39 0.21
N THR A 169 6.44 19.22 0.06
CA THR A 169 7.82 18.85 0.40
C THR A 169 7.96 18.47 1.89
N MET A 170 7.37 19.25 2.79
CA MET A 170 7.42 18.97 4.23
C MET A 170 6.69 17.67 4.59
N ILE A 171 5.54 17.40 3.96
CA ILE A 171 4.81 16.14 4.14
C ILE A 171 5.61 14.96 3.61
N ASP A 172 6.24 15.06 2.44
CA ASP A 172 7.10 14.00 1.90
C ASP A 172 8.27 13.70 2.84
N MET A 173 8.91 14.73 3.42
CA MET A 173 9.98 14.57 4.43
C MET A 173 9.47 13.90 5.72
N ALA A 174 8.28 14.29 6.18
CA ALA A 174 7.66 13.70 7.37
C ALA A 174 7.36 12.21 7.15
N LEU A 175 6.74 11.87 6.01
CA LEU A 175 6.43 10.50 5.62
C LEU A 175 7.70 9.65 5.46
N ALA A 176 8.74 10.19 4.82
CA ALA A 176 10.04 9.55 4.71
C ALA A 176 10.62 9.21 6.09
N ASN A 177 10.55 10.13 7.05
CA ASN A 177 11.00 9.89 8.41
C ASN A 177 10.20 8.78 9.12
N GLU A 178 8.87 8.73 8.92
CA GLU A 178 8.04 7.64 9.44
C GLU A 178 8.42 6.28 8.84
N ILE A 179 8.58 6.23 7.52
CA ILE A 179 8.94 5.03 6.79
C ILE A 179 10.31 4.51 7.22
N ARG A 180 11.30 5.39 7.43
CA ARG A 180 12.63 5.02 7.96
C ARG A 180 12.56 4.31 9.29
N ILE A 181 11.63 4.69 10.17
CA ILE A 181 11.46 4.04 11.47
C ILE A 181 10.95 2.62 11.29
N LEU A 182 9.97 2.41 10.40
CA LEU A 182 9.48 1.06 10.05
C LEU A 182 10.58 0.20 9.42
N ILE A 183 11.36 0.76 8.49
CA ILE A 183 12.49 0.07 7.86
C ILE A 183 13.53 -0.32 8.91
N LYS A 184 13.90 0.61 9.80
CA LYS A 184 14.84 0.32 10.90
C LYS A 184 14.32 -0.81 11.79
N GLN A 185 13.02 -0.88 12.05
CA GLN A 185 12.42 -1.97 12.81
C GLN A 185 12.55 -3.32 12.08
N ILE A 186 12.34 -3.35 10.76
CA ILE A 186 12.57 -4.55 9.93
C ILE A 186 14.05 -4.97 9.98
N GLU A 187 14.98 -4.03 9.94
CA GLU A 187 16.41 -4.33 9.83
C GLU A 187 17.10 -4.72 11.13
N SER A 188 16.58 -4.23 12.28
CA SER A 188 17.24 -4.33 13.59
C SER A 188 16.51 -5.19 14.61
N SER A 189 15.26 -5.56 14.36
CA SER A 189 14.51 -6.48 15.24
C SER A 189 14.92 -7.92 14.97
N ASP A 190 14.96 -8.73 16.04
CA ASP A 190 14.99 -10.19 15.95
C ASP A 190 13.62 -10.83 16.26
N ASP A 191 12.62 -10.01 16.66
CA ASP A 191 11.26 -10.47 16.91
C ASP A 191 10.43 -10.53 15.62
N LEU A 192 9.96 -11.74 15.29
CA LEU A 192 9.12 -12.02 14.12
C LEU A 192 7.84 -11.19 14.11
N HIS A 193 7.22 -10.95 15.27
CA HIS A 193 5.98 -10.18 15.34
C HIS A 193 6.22 -8.71 15.01
N ALA A 194 7.23 -8.09 15.62
CA ALA A 194 7.63 -6.73 15.32
C ALA A 194 8.01 -6.54 13.82
N ILE A 195 8.73 -7.49 13.22
CA ILE A 195 9.07 -7.43 11.78
C ILE A 195 7.80 -7.56 10.93
N SER A 196 6.97 -8.57 11.20
CA SER A 196 5.72 -8.82 10.46
C SER A 196 4.77 -7.62 10.53
N SER A 197 4.68 -6.99 11.69
CA SER A 197 3.90 -5.78 11.94
C SER A 197 4.44 -4.59 11.13
N ALA A 198 5.75 -4.36 11.13
CA ALA A 198 6.38 -3.31 10.32
C ALA A 198 6.16 -3.54 8.81
N ILE A 199 6.30 -4.77 8.33
CA ILE A 199 5.99 -5.14 6.93
C ILE A 199 4.50 -4.89 6.61
N SER A 200 3.59 -5.27 7.51
CA SER A 200 2.14 -5.03 7.36
C SER A 200 1.81 -3.54 7.27
N ASN A 201 2.50 -2.71 8.07
CA ASN A 201 2.36 -1.28 8.02
C ASN A 201 2.87 -0.73 6.68
N LEU A 202 4.04 -1.13 6.19
CA LEU A 202 4.52 -0.75 4.87
C LEU A 202 3.54 -1.16 3.76
N LEU A 203 3.03 -2.38 3.76
CA LEU A 203 2.04 -2.85 2.80
C LEU A 203 0.74 -2.03 2.82
N SER A 204 0.29 -1.58 3.98
CA SER A 204 -0.89 -0.72 4.03
C SER A 204 -0.65 0.65 3.40
N LEU A 205 0.57 1.17 3.45
CA LEU A 205 0.93 2.46 2.85
C LEU A 205 1.02 2.38 1.33
N THR A 206 1.40 1.24 0.77
CA THR A 206 1.45 1.07 -0.68
C THR A 206 0.04 1.14 -1.31
N GLN A 207 -1.01 0.90 -0.52
CA GLN A 207 -2.41 0.97 -0.98
C GLN A 207 -2.92 2.42 -1.14
N ASP A 208 -2.26 3.40 -0.52
CA ASP A 208 -2.65 4.81 -0.56
C ASP A 208 -2.16 5.53 -1.84
N GLY A 209 -1.36 4.87 -2.68
CA GLY A 209 -1.08 5.29 -4.06
C GLY A 209 0.40 5.35 -4.46
N PRO A 210 0.70 5.56 -5.76
CA PRO A 210 2.05 5.45 -6.31
C PRO A 210 3.08 6.41 -5.70
N GLN A 211 2.66 7.61 -5.27
CA GLN A 211 3.56 8.56 -4.60
C GLN A 211 4.16 7.96 -3.32
N LEU A 212 3.37 7.26 -2.52
CA LEU A 212 3.86 6.61 -1.31
C LEU A 212 4.77 5.43 -1.65
N CYS A 213 4.44 4.63 -2.67
CA CYS A 213 5.36 3.59 -3.16
C CYS A 213 6.73 4.16 -3.57
N SER A 214 6.75 5.33 -4.23
CA SER A 214 8.00 6.01 -4.60
C SER A 214 8.82 6.44 -3.38
N ILE A 215 8.18 7.00 -2.34
CA ILE A 215 8.85 7.35 -1.09
C ILE A 215 9.37 6.09 -0.39
N ILE A 216 8.54 5.05 -0.25
CA ILE A 216 8.91 3.78 0.37
C ILE A 216 10.12 3.14 -0.31
N ALA A 217 10.14 3.15 -1.65
CA ALA A 217 11.27 2.64 -2.43
C ALA A 217 12.55 3.48 -2.21
N LYS A 218 12.44 4.82 -2.26
CA LYS A 218 13.57 5.75 -2.04
C LYS A 218 14.20 5.60 -0.66
N GLU A 219 13.40 5.27 0.35
CA GLU A 219 13.87 5.03 1.71
C GLU A 219 14.53 3.65 1.91
N GLY A 220 14.58 2.81 0.88
CA GLY A 220 15.31 1.54 0.90
C GLY A 220 14.50 0.35 1.42
N ALA A 221 13.16 0.44 1.44
CA ALA A 221 12.31 -0.65 1.93
C ALA A 221 12.52 -1.95 1.14
N VAL A 222 12.68 -1.87 -0.19
CA VAL A 222 12.93 -3.05 -1.05
C VAL A 222 14.20 -3.79 -0.60
N VAL A 223 15.26 -3.05 -0.29
CA VAL A 223 16.53 -3.61 0.21
C VAL A 223 16.32 -4.36 1.53
N ALA A 224 15.62 -3.73 2.48
CA ALA A 224 15.34 -4.32 3.78
C ALA A 224 14.46 -5.59 3.65
N LEU A 225 13.47 -5.58 2.76
CA LEU A 225 12.59 -6.73 2.52
C LEU A 225 13.33 -7.89 1.87
N PHE A 226 14.20 -7.66 0.88
CA PHE A 226 15.03 -8.74 0.33
C PHE A 226 16.08 -9.27 1.31
N LYS A 227 16.53 -8.44 2.27
CA LYS A 227 17.37 -8.92 3.38
C LYS A 227 16.61 -9.94 4.25
N ILE A 228 15.30 -9.75 4.47
CA ILE A 228 14.45 -10.76 5.13
C ILE A 228 14.40 -12.03 4.28
N CYS A 229 14.13 -11.92 2.97
CA CYS A 229 14.02 -13.05 2.03
C CYS A 229 15.31 -13.88 1.85
N ARG A 230 16.45 -13.40 2.35
CA ARG A 230 17.75 -14.09 2.30
C ARG A 230 18.15 -14.77 3.60
N GLN A 231 17.29 -14.73 4.61
CA GLN A 231 17.57 -15.26 5.93
C GLN A 231 16.56 -16.36 6.28
N ASP A 232 17.02 -17.61 6.30
CA ASP A 232 16.17 -18.78 6.55
C ASP A 232 15.38 -18.70 7.86
N ARG A 233 15.92 -18.00 8.87
CA ARG A 233 15.21 -17.75 10.14
C ARG A 233 13.89 -16.98 9.99
N PHE A 234 13.71 -16.28 8.88
CA PHE A 234 12.55 -15.46 8.57
C PHE A 234 11.70 -16.02 7.44
N ARG A 235 11.85 -17.31 7.11
CA ARG A 235 11.13 -17.97 6.01
C ARG A 235 9.61 -17.81 6.06
N GLU A 236 9.04 -17.78 7.26
CA GLU A 236 7.59 -17.55 7.48
C GLU A 236 7.13 -16.16 7.02
N LEU A 237 8.05 -15.19 6.93
CA LEU A 237 7.77 -13.81 6.51
C LEU A 237 7.97 -13.59 5.01
N TYR A 238 8.53 -14.53 4.26
CA TYR A 238 8.89 -14.34 2.85
C TYR A 238 7.68 -13.93 2.00
N ALA A 239 6.57 -14.66 2.12
CA ALA A 239 5.34 -14.34 1.39
C ALA A 239 4.87 -12.90 1.68
N HIS A 240 4.90 -12.50 2.95
CA HIS A 240 4.45 -11.16 3.37
C HIS A 240 5.40 -10.06 2.88
N ALA A 241 6.71 -10.30 2.95
CA ALA A 241 7.73 -9.40 2.45
C ALA A 241 7.63 -9.23 0.92
N LEU A 242 7.51 -10.34 0.18
CA LEU A 242 7.40 -10.35 -1.27
C LEU A 242 6.12 -9.69 -1.78
N ARG A 243 4.99 -9.89 -1.11
CA ARG A 243 3.74 -9.15 -1.41
C ARG A 243 3.92 -7.64 -1.30
N THR A 244 4.67 -7.21 -0.28
CA THR A 244 5.00 -5.81 -0.07
C THR A 244 5.92 -5.30 -1.16
N VAL A 245 6.95 -6.08 -1.56
CA VAL A 245 7.82 -5.75 -2.69
C VAL A 245 7.02 -5.61 -3.98
N ALA A 246 6.12 -6.56 -4.29
CA ALA A 246 5.27 -6.50 -5.48
C ALA A 246 4.44 -5.20 -5.49
N SER A 247 3.90 -4.79 -4.34
CA SER A 247 3.14 -3.55 -4.22
C SER A 247 4.00 -2.29 -4.39
N ILE A 248 5.27 -2.31 -3.95
CA ILE A 248 6.23 -1.20 -4.12
C ILE A 248 6.70 -1.10 -5.58
N CYS A 249 6.89 -2.23 -6.27
CA CYS A 249 7.36 -2.30 -7.64
C CYS A 249 6.34 -1.81 -8.70
N CYS A 250 5.21 -1.24 -8.27
CA CYS A 250 4.30 -0.51 -9.15
C CYS A 250 4.86 0.84 -9.64
N VAL A 251 6.00 1.28 -9.08
CA VAL A 251 6.76 2.46 -9.51
C VAL A 251 8.19 2.10 -9.91
N GLU A 252 8.79 2.90 -10.78
CA GLU A 252 10.13 2.64 -11.31
C GLU A 252 11.19 2.59 -10.21
N GLU A 253 11.11 3.43 -9.17
CA GLU A 253 12.10 3.43 -8.09
C GLU A 253 12.13 2.10 -7.32
N GLY A 254 10.99 1.41 -7.22
CA GLY A 254 10.91 0.08 -6.62
C GLY A 254 11.64 -0.97 -7.45
N ILE A 255 11.45 -0.93 -8.77
CA ILE A 255 12.12 -1.83 -9.73
C ILE A 255 13.64 -1.60 -9.72
N HIS A 256 14.07 -0.34 -9.74
CA HIS A 256 15.50 -0.01 -9.69
C HIS A 256 16.18 -0.48 -8.38
N GLN A 257 15.49 -0.36 -7.24
CA GLN A 257 16.02 -0.87 -5.97
C GLN A 257 16.10 -2.40 -5.96
N LEU A 258 15.11 -3.08 -6.55
CA LEU A 258 15.11 -4.54 -6.68
C LEU A 258 16.32 -5.02 -7.49
N ASP A 259 16.57 -4.39 -8.65
CA ASP A 259 17.70 -4.72 -9.51
C ASP A 259 19.04 -4.49 -8.79
N LYS A 260 19.18 -3.33 -8.12
CA LYS A 260 20.38 -2.96 -7.35
C LYS A 260 20.77 -3.97 -6.27
N VAL A 261 19.80 -4.73 -5.74
CA VAL A 261 20.05 -5.70 -4.67
C VAL A 261 20.07 -7.14 -5.16
N ASP A 262 20.23 -7.39 -6.45
CA ASP A 262 20.14 -8.73 -7.06
C ASP A 262 18.82 -9.43 -6.70
N GLY A 263 17.72 -8.65 -6.66
CA GLY A 263 16.41 -9.15 -6.27
C GLY A 263 15.92 -10.24 -7.21
N ILE A 264 16.26 -10.16 -8.49
CA ILE A 264 15.93 -11.20 -9.50
C ILE A 264 16.52 -12.56 -9.13
N LEU A 265 17.80 -12.60 -8.74
CA LEU A 265 18.45 -13.84 -8.33
C LEU A 265 17.77 -14.42 -7.09
N CYS A 266 17.43 -13.56 -6.12
CA CYS A 266 16.69 -13.99 -4.93
C CYS A 266 15.29 -14.55 -5.28
N LEU A 267 14.59 -13.96 -6.25
CA LEU A 267 13.30 -14.47 -6.72
C LEU A 267 13.45 -15.82 -7.42
N ALA A 268 14.47 -15.98 -8.26
CA ALA A 268 14.78 -17.25 -8.92
C ALA A 268 15.08 -18.35 -7.89
N ASP A 269 15.90 -18.07 -6.88
CA ASP A 269 16.21 -19.00 -5.79
C ASP A 269 14.92 -19.44 -5.05
N ILE A 270 14.04 -18.49 -4.70
CA ILE A 270 12.78 -18.80 -4.00
C ILE A 270 11.83 -19.62 -4.88
N LEU A 271 11.72 -19.29 -6.17
CA LEU A 271 10.84 -19.98 -7.12
C LEU A 271 11.30 -21.41 -7.38
N THR A 272 12.61 -21.64 -7.48
CA THR A 272 13.20 -22.93 -7.83
C THR A 272 13.47 -23.85 -6.62
N ASP A 273 13.47 -23.31 -5.41
CA ASP A 273 13.65 -24.09 -4.18
C ASP A 273 12.39 -24.89 -3.82
N ASP A 274 12.47 -26.21 -3.97
CA ASP A 274 11.40 -27.16 -3.61
C ASP A 274 11.04 -27.14 -2.12
N SER A 275 11.93 -26.67 -1.25
CA SER A 275 11.64 -26.53 0.17
C SER A 275 10.81 -25.28 0.49
N SER A 276 10.66 -24.35 -0.47
CA SER A 276 9.94 -23.11 -0.29
C SER A 276 8.43 -23.32 -0.31
N VAL A 277 7.78 -22.78 0.73
CA VAL A 277 6.33 -22.84 0.88
C VAL A 277 5.65 -22.21 -0.33
N GLU A 278 4.54 -22.81 -0.77
CA GLU A 278 3.81 -22.36 -1.97
C GLU A 278 3.45 -20.87 -1.91
N ALA A 279 3.06 -20.37 -0.73
CA ALA A 279 2.76 -18.95 -0.53
C ALA A 279 3.95 -18.03 -0.86
N ALA A 280 5.18 -18.40 -0.50
CA ALA A 280 6.36 -17.61 -0.82
C ALA A 280 6.66 -17.63 -2.33
N ARG A 281 6.51 -18.80 -2.96
CA ARG A 281 6.66 -18.95 -4.42
C ARG A 281 5.61 -18.16 -5.21
N ALA A 282 4.36 -18.17 -4.74
CA ALA A 282 3.27 -17.40 -5.33
C ALA A 282 3.53 -15.89 -5.25
N GLU A 283 4.02 -15.39 -4.12
CA GLU A 283 4.35 -13.97 -3.97
C GLU A 283 5.63 -13.59 -4.74
N ALA A 284 6.60 -14.49 -4.87
CA ALA A 284 7.72 -14.30 -5.79
C ALA A 284 7.24 -14.17 -7.24
N ALA A 285 6.28 -15.01 -7.66
CA ALA A 285 5.63 -14.90 -8.96
C ALA A 285 4.89 -13.56 -9.11
N ALA A 286 4.23 -13.05 -8.05
CA ALA A 286 3.60 -11.74 -8.05
C ALA A 286 4.60 -10.60 -8.30
N VAL A 287 5.78 -10.65 -7.67
CA VAL A 287 6.86 -9.68 -7.92
C VAL A 287 7.32 -9.77 -9.38
N VAL A 288 7.54 -10.98 -9.90
CA VAL A 288 7.92 -11.18 -11.32
C VAL A 288 6.85 -10.63 -12.25
N ALA A 289 5.57 -10.90 -12.01
CA ALA A 289 4.47 -10.35 -12.79
C ALA A 289 4.47 -8.82 -12.77
N GLN A 290 4.70 -8.20 -11.61
CA GLN A 290 4.73 -6.75 -11.50
C GLN A 290 5.88 -6.14 -12.31
N ILE A 291 7.11 -6.63 -12.13
CA ILE A 291 8.29 -6.03 -12.78
C ILE A 291 8.36 -6.33 -14.27
N THR A 292 7.63 -7.32 -14.78
CA THR A 292 7.55 -7.63 -16.20
C THR A 292 6.31 -7.01 -16.87
N SER A 293 5.50 -6.25 -16.13
CA SER A 293 4.30 -5.63 -16.68
C SER A 293 4.63 -4.73 -17.88
N PRO A 294 3.89 -4.80 -19.00
CA PRO A 294 4.18 -4.06 -20.23
C PRO A 294 4.03 -2.53 -20.08
N HIS A 295 3.48 -2.07 -18.97
CA HIS A 295 3.29 -0.64 -18.68
C HIS A 295 4.55 0.06 -18.19
N HIS A 296 5.60 -0.70 -17.82
CA HIS A 296 6.85 -0.13 -17.35
C HIS A 296 7.83 0.07 -18.52
N THR A 297 8.22 1.32 -18.76
CA THR A 297 9.17 1.70 -19.82
C THR A 297 10.62 1.31 -19.52
N SER A 298 10.96 1.12 -18.24
CA SER A 298 12.33 0.93 -17.73
C SER A 298 12.77 -0.53 -17.62
N THR A 299 11.89 -1.49 -17.91
CA THR A 299 12.18 -2.93 -17.70
C THR A 299 13.15 -3.51 -18.73
N GLN A 300 13.37 -2.81 -19.86
CA GLN A 300 14.29 -3.20 -20.94
C GLN A 300 15.76 -3.38 -20.51
N HIS A 301 16.10 -3.11 -19.24
CA HIS A 301 17.44 -3.19 -18.69
C HIS A 301 17.64 -4.23 -17.56
N LEU A 302 16.65 -5.08 -17.26
CA LEU A 302 16.82 -6.17 -16.26
C LEU A 302 17.70 -7.30 -16.82
N ALA A 303 18.99 -7.04 -17.01
CA ALA A 303 19.94 -8.01 -17.58
C ALA A 303 19.97 -9.33 -16.81
N SER A 304 19.96 -9.26 -15.47
CA SER A 304 19.89 -10.44 -14.60
C SER A 304 18.61 -11.25 -14.78
N PHE A 305 17.51 -10.63 -15.25
CA PHE A 305 16.28 -11.37 -15.58
C PHE A 305 16.47 -12.25 -16.80
N LEU A 306 17.17 -11.77 -17.83
CA LEU A 306 17.48 -12.59 -19.01
C LEU A 306 18.38 -13.77 -18.64
N GLU A 307 19.34 -13.57 -17.75
CA GLU A 307 20.24 -14.62 -17.26
C GLU A 307 19.50 -15.72 -16.49
N SER A 308 18.50 -15.36 -15.67
CA SER A 308 17.70 -16.32 -14.89
C SER A 308 16.38 -16.74 -15.55
N MET A 309 16.10 -16.28 -16.77
CA MET A 309 14.78 -16.42 -17.40
C MET A 309 14.35 -17.88 -17.52
N HIS A 310 15.27 -18.76 -17.95
CA HIS A 310 14.97 -20.17 -18.12
C HIS A 310 14.50 -20.82 -16.81
N ASP A 311 15.20 -20.54 -15.70
CA ASP A 311 14.89 -21.11 -14.40
C ASP A 311 13.58 -20.55 -13.83
N ILE A 312 13.37 -19.23 -13.96
CA ILE A 312 12.14 -18.56 -13.55
C ILE A 312 10.94 -19.10 -14.34
N VAL A 313 11.01 -19.17 -15.66
CA VAL A 313 9.93 -19.67 -16.51
C VAL A 313 9.61 -21.13 -16.19
N THR A 314 10.65 -21.96 -16.01
CA THR A 314 10.48 -23.37 -15.63
C THR A 314 9.74 -23.51 -14.30
N ALA A 315 10.18 -22.77 -13.28
CA ALA A 315 9.55 -22.79 -11.96
C ALA A 315 8.10 -22.28 -11.98
N LEU A 316 7.80 -21.24 -12.77
CA LEU A 316 6.45 -20.71 -12.91
C LEU A 316 5.50 -21.71 -13.59
N ILE A 317 5.96 -22.45 -14.60
CA ILE A 317 5.17 -23.52 -15.22
C ILE A 317 4.84 -24.61 -14.19
N GLN A 318 5.82 -25.03 -13.40
CA GLN A 318 5.63 -26.03 -12.35
C GLN A 318 4.67 -25.52 -11.26
N LEU A 319 4.75 -24.23 -10.90
CA LEU A 319 3.85 -23.59 -9.95
C LEU A 319 2.41 -23.59 -10.47
N CYS A 320 2.18 -23.22 -11.73
CA CYS A 320 0.86 -23.34 -12.36
C CYS A 320 0.35 -24.80 -12.40
N GLN A 321 1.24 -25.77 -12.62
CA GLN A 321 0.87 -27.20 -12.68
C GLN A 321 0.43 -27.74 -11.32
N SER A 322 1.06 -27.27 -10.24
CA SER A 322 0.88 -27.76 -8.87
C SER A 322 0.00 -26.86 -7.99
N ALA A 323 -0.41 -25.68 -8.48
CA ALA A 323 -1.15 -24.68 -7.74
C ALA A 323 -2.34 -25.26 -6.97
N SER A 324 -2.37 -24.98 -5.66
CA SER A 324 -3.43 -25.43 -4.75
C SER A 324 -4.73 -24.63 -4.89
N CYS A 325 -4.68 -23.40 -5.41
CA CYS A 325 -5.85 -22.54 -5.58
C CYS A 325 -5.72 -21.58 -6.79
N GLY A 326 -6.85 -20.93 -7.12
CA GLY A 326 -6.97 -19.97 -8.22
C GLY A 326 -6.03 -18.77 -8.14
N GLU A 327 -5.75 -18.28 -6.94
CA GLU A 327 -4.85 -17.13 -6.72
C GLU A 327 -3.40 -17.48 -7.08
N VAL A 328 -2.88 -18.61 -6.60
CA VAL A 328 -1.52 -19.08 -6.93
C VAL A 328 -1.37 -19.28 -8.44
N PHE A 329 -2.35 -19.94 -9.06
CA PHE A 329 -2.36 -20.13 -10.51
C PHE A 329 -2.37 -18.79 -11.26
N LEU A 330 -3.18 -17.83 -10.80
CA LEU A 330 -3.30 -16.53 -11.43
C LEU A 330 -1.97 -15.75 -11.37
N LEU A 331 -1.32 -15.69 -10.22
CA LEU A 331 -0.05 -14.98 -10.07
C LEU A 331 1.04 -15.57 -10.96
N ALA A 332 1.16 -16.90 -10.99
CA ALA A 332 2.13 -17.59 -11.83
C ALA A 332 1.83 -17.44 -13.33
N SER A 333 0.57 -17.56 -13.74
CA SER A 333 0.18 -17.40 -15.15
C SER A 333 0.26 -15.94 -15.64
N ALA A 334 -0.03 -14.96 -14.79
CA ALA A 334 0.16 -13.55 -15.09
C ALA A 334 1.65 -13.19 -15.25
N ALA A 335 2.52 -13.76 -14.41
CA ALA A 335 3.97 -13.63 -14.57
C ALA A 335 4.43 -14.18 -15.91
N LEU A 336 4.04 -15.41 -16.26
CA LEU A 336 4.36 -16.00 -17.56
C LEU A 336 3.85 -15.13 -18.73
N ALA A 337 2.62 -14.62 -18.63
CA ALA A 337 2.07 -13.76 -19.66
C ALA A 337 2.90 -12.50 -19.86
N ASN A 338 3.20 -11.78 -18.78
CA ASN A 338 4.00 -10.57 -18.85
C ASN A 338 5.42 -10.84 -19.39
N ILE A 339 6.04 -11.96 -19.02
CA ILE A 339 7.35 -12.37 -19.55
C ILE A 339 7.32 -12.59 -21.07
N THR A 340 6.23 -13.12 -21.65
CA THR A 340 6.12 -13.27 -23.11
C THR A 340 5.97 -11.94 -23.87
N PHE A 341 5.54 -10.87 -23.20
CA PHE A 341 5.62 -9.52 -23.75
C PHE A 341 7.00 -8.89 -23.54
N PHE A 342 7.73 -9.36 -22.54
CA PHE A 342 9.01 -8.82 -22.14
C PHE A 342 10.13 -9.20 -23.12
N ASP A 343 10.23 -10.48 -23.52
CA ASP A 343 11.29 -10.95 -24.43
C ASP A 343 10.84 -12.18 -25.25
N SER A 344 11.23 -12.23 -26.53
CA SER A 344 10.87 -13.34 -27.43
C SER A 344 11.49 -14.68 -27.03
N MET A 345 12.63 -14.69 -26.34
CA MET A 345 13.27 -15.90 -25.83
C MET A 345 12.34 -16.67 -24.87
N ALA A 346 11.46 -15.97 -24.16
CA ALA A 346 10.48 -16.58 -23.29
C ALA A 346 9.52 -17.51 -24.05
N CYS A 347 9.07 -17.11 -25.24
CA CYS A 347 8.22 -17.92 -26.09
C CYS A 347 8.94 -19.21 -26.52
N GLU A 348 10.23 -19.14 -26.84
CA GLU A 348 11.02 -20.32 -27.20
C GLU A 348 11.14 -21.30 -26.03
N ILE A 349 11.42 -20.80 -24.82
CA ILE A 349 11.49 -21.61 -23.59
C ILE A 349 10.15 -22.29 -23.31
N LEU A 350 9.04 -21.55 -23.41
CA LEU A 350 7.69 -22.08 -23.19
C LEU A 350 7.34 -23.22 -24.16
N LEU A 351 7.74 -23.09 -25.43
CA LEU A 351 7.55 -24.13 -26.43
C LEU A 351 8.41 -25.38 -26.13
N GLN A 352 9.69 -25.18 -25.76
CA GLN A 352 10.59 -26.28 -25.39
C GLN A 352 10.08 -27.07 -24.17
N LEU A 353 9.46 -26.39 -23.20
CA LEU A 353 8.94 -26.97 -21.97
C LEU A 353 7.52 -27.55 -22.11
N ASN A 354 6.92 -27.55 -23.32
CA ASN A 354 5.54 -27.97 -23.56
C ASN A 354 4.51 -27.25 -22.65
N ALA A 355 4.78 -25.98 -22.33
CA ALA A 355 4.00 -25.21 -21.36
C ALA A 355 2.50 -25.14 -21.73
N ILE A 356 2.18 -25.08 -23.03
CA ILE A 356 0.80 -25.02 -23.54
C ILE A 356 0.00 -26.24 -23.06
N GLN A 357 0.56 -27.44 -23.20
CA GLN A 357 -0.13 -28.67 -22.79
C GLN A 357 -0.33 -28.72 -21.27
N ILE A 358 0.69 -28.32 -20.51
CA ILE A 358 0.65 -28.29 -19.05
C ILE A 358 -0.44 -27.34 -18.56
N LEU A 359 -0.48 -26.13 -19.11
CA LEU A 359 -1.39 -25.07 -18.69
C LEU A 359 -2.83 -25.33 -19.16
N LEU A 360 -3.04 -25.88 -20.36
CA LEU A 360 -4.37 -26.34 -20.78
C LEU A 360 -4.89 -27.47 -19.90
N GLN A 361 -4.01 -28.37 -19.44
CA GLN A 361 -4.40 -29.43 -18.52
C GLN A 361 -4.74 -28.86 -17.14
N ALA A 362 -3.99 -27.87 -16.65
CA ALA A 362 -4.31 -27.17 -15.39
C ALA A 362 -5.65 -26.42 -15.47
N CYS A 363 -5.97 -25.79 -16.60
CA CYS A 363 -7.26 -25.12 -16.84
C CYS A 363 -8.48 -26.04 -16.85
N ARG A 364 -8.30 -27.35 -16.91
CA ARG A 364 -9.42 -28.32 -16.79
C ARG A 364 -9.86 -28.51 -15.34
N ASP A 365 -9.00 -28.17 -14.38
CA ASP A 365 -9.33 -28.18 -12.96
C ASP A 365 -10.05 -26.89 -12.57
N ARG A 366 -11.35 -27.00 -12.28
CA ARG A 366 -12.21 -25.87 -11.91
C ARG A 366 -11.93 -25.31 -10.52
N GLN A 367 -11.24 -26.04 -9.65
CA GLN A 367 -10.80 -25.52 -8.34
C GLN A 367 -9.52 -24.70 -8.46
N ARG A 368 -8.69 -25.01 -9.47
CA ARG A 368 -7.45 -24.29 -9.76
C ARG A 368 -7.63 -23.11 -10.70
N VAL A 369 -8.59 -23.17 -11.62
CA VAL A 369 -8.89 -22.08 -12.57
C VAL A 369 -10.36 -21.73 -12.45
N ASP A 370 -10.66 -20.93 -11.45
CA ASP A 370 -12.00 -20.57 -11.01
C ASP A 370 -12.48 -19.22 -11.57
N THR A 371 -11.58 -18.34 -12.03
CA THR A 371 -11.92 -17.04 -12.63
C THR A 371 -11.74 -16.99 -14.16
N PRO A 372 -12.55 -16.21 -14.88
CA PRO A 372 -12.31 -15.89 -16.29
C PRO A 372 -10.94 -15.23 -16.51
N TYR A 373 -10.51 -14.37 -15.58
CA TYR A 373 -9.24 -13.65 -15.67
C TYR A 373 -8.03 -14.60 -15.72
N SER A 374 -8.04 -15.67 -14.91
CA SER A 374 -7.01 -16.72 -14.95
C SER A 374 -6.95 -17.45 -16.30
N LYS A 375 -8.10 -17.61 -16.99
CA LYS A 375 -8.15 -18.19 -18.33
C LYS A 375 -7.63 -17.23 -19.39
N ASP A 376 -7.95 -15.94 -19.25
CA ASP A 376 -7.48 -14.89 -20.15
C ASP A 376 -5.94 -14.76 -20.12
N GLN A 377 -5.32 -14.91 -18.93
CA GLN A 377 -3.84 -14.95 -18.84
C GLN A 377 -3.25 -16.08 -19.68
N VAL A 378 -3.83 -17.29 -19.59
CA VAL A 378 -3.38 -18.46 -20.34
C VAL A 378 -3.58 -18.30 -21.85
N LEU A 379 -4.71 -17.72 -22.25
CA LEU A 379 -5.00 -17.43 -23.66
C LEU A 379 -4.04 -16.36 -24.22
N GLY A 380 -3.78 -15.30 -23.45
CA GLY A 380 -2.95 -14.18 -23.85
C GLY A 380 -1.55 -14.62 -24.30
N TRP A 381 -0.84 -15.37 -23.46
CA TRP A 381 0.51 -15.81 -23.84
C TRP A 381 0.50 -17.02 -24.79
N SER A 382 -0.54 -17.88 -24.80
CA SER A 382 -0.64 -18.98 -25.78
C SER A 382 -0.75 -18.45 -27.21
N LEU A 383 -1.48 -17.35 -27.41
CA LEU A 383 -1.56 -16.65 -28.70
C LEU A 383 -0.20 -16.05 -29.07
N GLN A 384 0.47 -15.40 -28.12
CA GLN A 384 1.80 -14.82 -28.29
C GLN A 384 2.87 -15.86 -28.66
N ALA A 385 2.90 -16.99 -27.93
CA ALA A 385 3.85 -18.07 -28.16
C ALA A 385 3.58 -18.84 -29.48
N SER A 386 2.36 -18.77 -29.99
CA SER A 386 2.00 -19.37 -31.28
C SER A 386 2.31 -18.48 -32.49
N GLY A 387 2.85 -17.27 -32.27
CA GLY A 387 3.13 -16.30 -33.34
C GLY A 387 1.88 -15.74 -34.01
N ALA A 388 0.73 -15.79 -33.33
CA ALA A 388 -0.49 -15.14 -33.80
C ALA A 388 -0.41 -13.66 -33.44
N ASP A 389 0.16 -12.86 -34.34
CA ASP A 389 0.23 -11.40 -34.21
C ASP A 389 -1.20 -10.81 -34.04
N PHE A 390 -1.33 -9.84 -33.14
CA PHE A 390 -2.47 -8.92 -33.07
C PHE A 390 -2.20 -7.63 -33.82
#